data_AF-A0A2G6E4Z6-F1
#
_entry.id   AF-A0A2G6E4Z6-F1
#
_cell.length_a   1.000
_cell.length_b   1.000
_cell.length_c   1.000
_cell.angle_alpha   90.00
_cell.angle_beta   90.00
_cell.angle_gamma   90.00
#
_symmetry.space_group_name_H-M   'P 1'
#
loop_
_entity.id
_entity.type
_entity.pdbx_description
1 polymer ?
#
loop_
_entity_poly.entity_id
_entity_poly.type
_entity_poly.pdbx_seq_one_letter_code
_entity_poly.pdbx_strand_id
1 'polypeptide(L)' 'MSYVNLREMLSTATQQHYAVRAFNIVDPMSIQAAEARRSPVIIQTSVKMGCWQPQEQA' A
#
# COMPACT_ATOMS: atom_id res chain seq x y z
N MET A 1 -6.21 -5.19 -12.62
CA MET A 1 -4.75 -5.25 -12.37
C MET A 1 -4.38 -6.59 -11.73
N SER A 2 -3.15 -7.08 -11.91
CA SER A 2 -2.62 -8.27 -11.24
C SER A 2 -1.76 -7.91 -10.02
N TYR A 3 -1.74 -8.78 -9.00
CA TYR A 3 -0.75 -8.68 -7.93
C TYR A 3 0.64 -8.99 -8.49
N VAL A 4 1.62 -8.18 -8.12
CA VAL A 4 3.01 -8.31 -8.58
C VAL A 4 3.95 -8.36 -7.39
N ASN A 5 5.14 -8.92 -7.60
CA ASN A 5 6.16 -8.99 -6.59
C ASN A 5 6.75 -7.59 -6.31
N LEU A 6 6.76 -7.18 -5.04
CA LEU A 6 7.25 -5.87 -4.61
C LEU A 6 8.74 -5.65 -4.97
N ARG A 7 9.56 -6.69 -4.85
CA ARG A 7 11.01 -6.62 -5.14
C ARG A 7 11.26 -6.33 -6.61
N GLU A 8 10.57 -7.03 -7.50
CA GLU A 8 10.72 -6.86 -8.96
C GLU A 8 10.26 -5.47 -9.39
N MET A 9 9.12 -5.01 -8.87
CA MET A 9 8.59 -3.67 -9.13
C MET A 9 9.57 -2.58 -8.68
N LEU A 10 10.09 -2.65 -7.45
CA LEU A 10 11.05 -1.66 -6.94
C LEU A 10 12.41 -1.73 -7.63
N SER A 11 12.86 -2.92 -8.04
CA SER A 11 14.07 -3.08 -8.85
C SER A 11 13.92 -2.36 -10.19
N THR A 12 12.77 -2.53 -10.85
CA THR A 12 12.45 -1.84 -12.11
C THR A 12 12.38 -0.34 -11.93
N ALA A 13 11.72 0.12 -10.85
CA ALA A 13 11.61 1.55 -10.52
C ALA A 13 12.97 2.21 -10.29
N THR A 14 13.88 1.50 -9.62
CA THR A 14 15.25 1.95 -9.40
C THR A 14 16.03 2.08 -10.71
N GLN A 15 15.94 1.06 -11.58
CA GLN A 15 16.62 1.06 -12.88
C GLN A 15 16.09 2.14 -13.83
N GLN A 16 14.80 2.44 -13.76
CA GLN A 16 14.13 3.42 -14.61
C GLN A 16 14.01 4.81 -13.95
N HIS A 17 14.66 5.01 -12.81
CA HIS A 17 14.71 6.29 -12.09
C HIS A 17 13.34 6.91 -11.79
N TYR A 18 12.37 6.12 -11.38
CA TYR A 18 11.09 6.61 -10.89
C TYR A 18 10.74 6.07 -9.50
N ALA A 19 9.82 6.74 -8.82
CA ALA A 19 9.31 6.33 -7.51
C ALA A 19 7.92 5.71 -7.64
N VAL A 20 7.68 4.65 -6.88
CA VAL A 20 6.33 4.06 -6.73
C VAL A 20 5.70 4.60 -5.46
N ARG A 21 4.46 5.11 -5.56
CA ARG A 21 3.73 5.61 -4.39
C ARG A 21 3.11 4.45 -3.60
N ALA A 22 3.28 4.49 -2.28
CA ALA A 22 2.60 3.62 -1.35
C ALA A 22 1.40 4.33 -0.71
N PHE A 23 0.26 3.66 -0.71
CA PHE A 23 -1.00 4.12 -0.11
C PHE A 23 -1.44 3.13 0.96
N ASN A 24 -1.80 3.64 2.14
CA ASN A 24 -2.44 2.81 3.14
C ASN A 24 -3.91 2.58 2.77
N ILE A 25 -4.43 1.36 2.99
CA ILE A 25 -5.74 0.81 2.55
C ILE A 25 -7.00 1.63 2.92
N VAL A 26 -6.87 2.78 3.56
CA VAL A 26 -7.99 3.59 4.02
C VAL A 26 -8.76 4.26 2.87
N ASP A 27 -8.21 4.32 1.64
CA ASP A 27 -8.80 5.10 0.54
C ASP A 27 -8.91 4.35 -0.82
N PRO A 28 -10.12 3.95 -1.26
CA PRO A 28 -10.34 3.30 -2.55
C PRO A 28 -10.19 4.24 -3.76
N MET A 29 -10.26 5.56 -3.57
CA MET A 29 -10.06 6.55 -4.66
C MET A 29 -8.64 6.47 -5.24
N SER A 30 -7.67 6.14 -4.40
CA SER A 30 -6.27 5.97 -4.78
C SER A 30 -6.06 4.85 -5.83
N ILE A 31 -6.92 3.83 -5.86
CA ILE A 31 -6.86 2.73 -6.84
C ILE A 31 -7.31 3.21 -8.22
N GLN A 32 -8.42 3.95 -8.30
CA GLN A 32 -8.94 4.47 -9.57
C GLN A 32 -7.95 5.45 -10.23
N ALA A 33 -7.30 6.30 -9.42
CA ALA A 33 -6.27 7.20 -9.90
C ALA A 33 -5.05 6.46 -10.47
N ALA A 34 -4.66 5.34 -9.86
CA ALA A 34 -3.58 4.48 -10.34
C ALA A 34 -3.93 3.81 -11.67
N GLU A 35 -5.14 3.28 -11.80
CA GLU A 35 -5.64 2.69 -13.04
C GLU A 35 -5.69 3.71 -14.18
N ALA A 36 -6.25 4.90 -13.94
CA ALA A 36 -6.33 5.97 -14.94
C ALA A 36 -4.95 6.39 -15.46
N ARG A 37 -3.93 6.37 -14.60
CA ARG A 37 -2.55 6.75 -14.95
C ARG A 37 -1.70 5.59 -15.42
N ARG A 38 -2.24 4.37 -15.46
CA ARG A 38 -1.50 3.13 -15.74
C ARG A 38 -0.20 3.04 -14.91
N SER A 39 -0.27 3.49 -13.66
CA SER A 39 0.89 3.60 -12.77
C SER A 39 0.86 2.48 -11.74
N PRO A 40 1.99 1.79 -11.49
CA PRO A 40 2.07 0.83 -10.40
C PRO A 40 1.89 1.54 -9.05
N VAL A 41 1.24 0.87 -8.10
CA VAL A 41 1.01 1.37 -6.74
C VAL A 41 1.24 0.27 -5.71
N ILE A 42 1.71 0.67 -4.53
CA ILE A 42 1.80 -0.24 -3.38
C ILE A 42 0.61 0.06 -2.48
N ILE A 43 -0.22 -0.96 -2.25
CA ILE A 43 -1.33 -0.87 -1.30
C ILE A 43 -0.87 -1.57 -0.01
N GLN A 44 -0.80 -0.82 1.08
CA GLN A 44 -0.29 -1.29 2.36
C GLN A 44 -1.39 -1.24 3.43
N THR A 45 -1.35 -2.17 4.36
CA THR A 45 -2.18 -2.10 5.57
C THR A 45 -1.27 -2.11 6.78
N SER A 46 -1.59 -1.29 7.77
CA SER A 46 -0.92 -1.32 9.06
C SER A 46 -1.70 -2.23 9.99
N VAL A 47 -1.02 -3.13 10.70
CA VAL A 47 -1.64 -3.81 11.84
C VAL A 47 -1.84 -2.74 12.92
N LYS A 48 -3.10 -2.38 13.19
CA LYS A 48 -3.40 -1.52 14.35
C LYS A 48 -3.15 -2.36 15.59
N MET A 49 -1.95 -2.23 16.15
CA MET A 49 -1.63 -2.74 17.49
C MET A 49 -2.47 -1.92 18.46
N GLY A 50 -3.69 -2.35 18.74
CA GLY A 50 -4.50 -1.76 19.79
C GLY A 50 -3.70 -1.87 21.09
N CYS A 51 -3.56 -0.76 21.81
CA CYS A 51 -3.12 -0.82 23.19
C CYS A 51 -4.11 -1.74 23.91
N TRP A 52 -3.65 -2.91 24.36
CA TRP A 52 -4.49 -3.85 25.09
C TRP A 52 -4.89 -3.17 26.40
N GLN A 53 -6.13 -2.68 26.49
CA GLN A 53 -6.72 -2.20 27.72
C GLN A 53 -7.41 -3.41 28.37
N PRO A 54 -6.97 -3.87 29.56
CA PRO A 54 -7.72 -4.87 30.31
C PRO A 54 -9.14 -4.32 30.54
N GLN A 55 -10.17 -5.07 30.15
CA GLN A 55 -11.51 -4.78 30.63
C GLN A 55 -11.52 -4.99 32.15
N GLU A 56 -11.59 -3.90 32.88
CA GLU A 56 -11.94 -3.90 34.31
C GLU A 56 -13.37 -4.46 34.40
N GLN A 57 -13.50 -5.73 34.78
CA GLN A 57 -14.79 -6.32 35.12
C GLN A 57 -15.16 -5.79 36.50
N ALA A 58 -16.17 -4.91 36.52
CA ALA A 58 -16.87 -4.49 37.73
C ALA A 58 -17.93 -5.52 38.14
#